data_AF-A0A086P6M1-F1
#
_entry.id   AF-A0A086P6M1-F1
#
_cell.length_a   1.000
_cell.length_b   1.000
_cell.length_c   1.000
_cell.angle_alpha   90.00
_cell.angle_beta   90.00
_cell.angle_gamma   90.00
#
_symmetry.space_group_name_H-M   'P 1'
#
loop_
_entity.id
_entity.type
_entity.pdbx_description
1 polymer ?
#
loop_
_entity_poly.entity_id
_entity_poly.type
_entity_poly.pdbx_seq_one_letter_code
_entity_poly.pdbx_strand_id
1 'polypeptide(L)' 'MTGIGRSKLYELIQEGEVEIVKIGSATLIPIASLERLLERHKKC' A
#
# COMPACT_ATOMS: atom_id res chain seq x y z
N MET A 1 12.01 -2.65 -3.92
CA MET A 1 11.13 -2.82 -2.74
C MET A 1 10.96 -1.46 -2.09
N THR A 2 9.75 -1.06 -1.71
CA THR A 2 9.39 0.27 -1.16
C THR A 2 10.01 0.58 0.21
N GLY A 3 10.91 -0.27 0.73
CA GLY A 3 11.43 -0.21 2.10
C GLY A 3 10.45 -0.69 3.18
N ILE A 4 9.19 -0.95 2.82
CA ILE A 4 8.14 -1.38 3.75
C ILE A 4 8.27 -2.88 4.04
N GLY A 5 8.32 -3.24 5.33
CA GLY A 5 8.30 -4.63 5.77
C GLY A 5 6.95 -5.31 5.48
N ARG A 6 6.95 -6.61 5.20
CA ARG A 6 5.73 -7.36 4.83
C ARG A 6 4.63 -7.31 5.91
N SER A 7 4.99 -7.38 7.19
CA SER A 7 4.01 -7.25 8.30
C SER A 7 3.30 -5.92 8.21
N LYS A 8 4.06 -4.83 8.11
CA LYS A 8 3.50 -3.48 8.05
C LYS A 8 2.66 -3.28 6.80
N LEU A 9 3.06 -3.86 5.67
CA LEU A 9 2.25 -3.83 4.45
C LEU A 9 0.89 -4.49 4.66
N TYR A 10 0.83 -5.66 5.30
CA TYR A 10 -0.44 -6.33 5.59
C TYR A 10 -1.30 -5.57 6.60
N GLU A 11 -0.69 -4.98 7.63
CA GLU A 11 -1.40 -4.09 8.57
C GLU A 11 -2.04 -2.92 7.84
N LEU A 12 -1.29 -2.23 6.96
CA LEU A 12 -1.81 -1.11 6.17
C LEU A 12 -2.95 -1.52 5.23
N ILE A 13 -2.91 -2.75 4.71
CA ILE A 13 -4.01 -3.30 3.90
C ILE A 13 -5.23 -3.57 4.78
N GLN A 14 -5.04 -4.14 5.98
CA GLN A 14 -6.13 -4.39 6.94
C GLN A 14 -6.76 -3.09 7.47
N GLU A 15 -5.94 -2.06 7.67
CA GLU A 15 -6.36 -0.71 8.10
C GLU A 15 -7.07 0.07 6.96
N GLY A 16 -7.03 -0.42 5.72
CA GLY A 16 -7.59 0.26 4.55
C GLY A 16 -6.74 1.44 4.05
N GLU A 17 -5.53 1.60 4.59
CA GLU A 17 -4.57 2.63 4.20
C GLU A 17 -3.90 2.32 2.86
N VAL A 18 -3.78 1.03 2.51
CA VAL A 18 -3.27 0.53 1.22
C VAL A 18 -4.32 -0.33 0.55
N GLU A 19 -4.71 0.07 -0.65
CA GLU A 19 -5.68 -0.67 -1.48
C GLU A 19 -4.99 -1.82 -2.21
N ILE A 20 -5.71 -2.92 -2.38
CA ILE A 20 -5.25 -4.05 -3.19
C ILE A 20 -6.28 -4.42 -4.25
N VAL A 21 -5.81 -4.82 -5.42
CA VAL A 21 -6.63 -5.35 -6.51
C VAL A 21 -6.12 -6.71 -6.88
N LYS A 22 -7.03 -7.69 -7.03
CA LYS A 22 -6.70 -9.01 -7.55
C LYS A 22 -6.95 -9.07 -9.04
N ILE A 23 -5.94 -9.44 -9.81
CA ILE A 23 -6.04 -9.69 -11.25
C ILE A 23 -5.53 -11.10 -11.52
N GLY A 24 -6.47 -12.02 -11.79
CA GLY A 24 -6.18 -13.44 -11.86
C GLY A 24 -5.60 -13.96 -10.54
N SER A 25 -4.40 -14.56 -10.59
CA SER A 25 -3.66 -15.03 -9.42
C SER A 25 -2.77 -13.96 -8.77
N ALA A 26 -2.61 -12.79 -9.40
CA ALA A 26 -1.77 -11.73 -8.91
C ALA A 26 -2.54 -10.80 -7.96
N THR A 27 -1.88 -10.36 -6.88
CA THR A 27 -2.34 -9.27 -6.02
C THR A 27 -1.48 -8.05 -6.30
N LEU A 28 -2.10 -6.96 -6.70
CA LEU A 28 -1.45 -5.72 -7.10
C LEU A 28 -1.85 -4.59 -6.17
N ILE A 29 -0.96 -3.63 -6.00
CA ILE A 29 -1.24 -2.39 -5.27
C ILE A 29 -1.34 -1.27 -6.31
N PRO A 30 -2.47 -0.54 -6.40
CA PRO A 30 -2.58 0.61 -7.28
C PRO A 30 -1.57 1.69 -6.93
N ILE A 31 -0.93 2.27 -7.95
CA ILE A 31 0.07 3.36 -7.76
C ILE A 31 -0.54 4.54 -7.01
N ALA A 32 -1.76 4.95 -7.37
CA ALA A 32 -2.47 6.05 -6.70
C ALA A 32 -2.68 5.81 -5.20
N SER A 33 -2.85 4.55 -4.78
CA SER A 33 -2.95 4.20 -3.36
C SER A 33 -1.62 4.41 -2.64
N LEU A 34 -0.50 4.00 -3.27
CA LEU A 34 0.84 4.26 -2.74
C LEU A 34 1.17 5.76 -2.70
N GLU A 35 0.78 6.53 -3.72
CA GLU A 35 0.98 7.98 -3.75
C GLU A 35 0.28 8.66 -2.57
N ARG A 36 -1.00 8.34 -2.34
CA ARG A 36 -1.77 8.85 -1.20
C ARG A 36 -1.14 8.49 0.15
N LEU A 37 -0.66 7.25 0.29
CA LEU A 37 0.06 6.81 1.49
C LEU A 37 1.31 7.68 1.72
N LEU A 38 2.11 7.91 0.68
CA LEU A 38 3.31 8.73 0.76
C LEU A 38 2.98 10.21 1.05
N GLU A 39 1.93 10.76 0.47
CA GLU A 39 1.48 12.13 0.75
C GLU A 39 1.10 12.34 2.21
N ARG A 40 0.41 11.38 2.84
CA ARG A 40 0.07 11.43 4.27
C ARG A 40 1.30 11.43 5.18
N HIS A 41 2.38 10.77 4.75
CA HIS A 41 3.62 10.63 5.53
C HIS A 41 4.73 11.59 5.10
N LYS A 42 4.56 12.34 4.01
CA LYS A 42 5.39 13.50 3.68
C LYS A 42 5.12 14.56 4.74
N LYS A 43 5.96 14.58 5.77
CA LYS A 43 6.06 15.72 6.67
C LYS A 43 6.65 16.89 5.88
N CYS A 44 5.92 18.00 5.82
CA CYS A 44 6.52 19.31 5.61
C CYS A 44 7.38 19.69 6.81
#